data_AF-A0AAD8VZ28-F1
#
_entry.id   AF-A0AAD8VZ28-F1
#
_cell.length_a   1.000
_cell.length_b   1.000
_cell.length_c   1.000
_cell.angle_alpha   90.00
_cell.angle_beta   90.00
_cell.angle_gamma   90.00
#
_symmetry.space_group_name_H-M   'P 1'
#
loop_
_entity.id
_entity.type
_entity.pdbx_description
1 polymer ?
#
loop_
_entity_poly.entity_id
_entity_poly.type
_entity_poly.pdbx_seq_one_letter_code
_entity_poly.pdbx_strand_id
1 'polypeptide(L)'
;MAAAMDSRKRCVAAFLDEPSPAPPHLAKRGRFVPCAASMAPLPVLAPFDPLDAFRHVFPDANPRGLESCFAASGRDINAAVQAYRAQQARDALAHHLASAAADGDDERCAGVLVEQMGAATDVDDAKNRATWMLELIRNAAAERAAREAAAETTKLREANASLREHAELGAMETARLHEENAALRERTAAAERDGTVLKRGVLAQQRRYEEMERDAAAMRKKVSELEMANYVLNVRLRDADGCRFQAAYRGPDVF
;
A
#
# COMPACT_ATOMS: atom_id res chain seq x y z
N MET A 1 29.38 32.17 -30.85
CA MET A 1 30.21 32.53 -29.67
C MET A 1 30.46 31.22 -28.93
N ALA A 2 31.59 30.51 -29.05
CA ALA A 2 32.90 30.81 -29.63
C ALA A 2 33.82 31.74 -28.80
N ALA A 3 34.44 31.15 -27.77
CA ALA A 3 35.75 31.44 -27.16
C ALA A 3 36.11 30.21 -26.29
N ALA A 4 37.21 29.45 -26.39
CA ALA A 4 38.51 29.54 -27.05
C ALA A 4 39.65 30.21 -26.25
N MET A 5 40.81 29.51 -26.23
CA MET A 5 42.13 29.89 -25.68
C MET A 5 42.24 29.93 -24.13
N ASP A 6 43.42 29.74 -23.53
CA ASP A 6 44.77 29.56 -24.12
C ASP A 6 45.59 28.43 -23.44
N SER A 7 46.75 28.15 -24.01
CA SER A 7 47.68 27.07 -23.71
C SER A 7 49.04 27.59 -23.24
N ARG A 8 49.90 26.73 -22.66
CA ARG A 8 51.35 26.96 -22.65
C ARG A 8 52.15 25.65 -22.60
N LYS A 9 53.04 25.46 -23.59
CA LYS A 9 54.05 24.39 -23.65
C LYS A 9 55.45 25.01 -23.60
N ARG A 10 56.38 24.35 -22.87
CA ARG A 10 57.84 24.20 -23.09
C ARG A 10 58.56 23.95 -21.74
N CYS A 11 59.77 23.35 -21.65
CA CYS A 11 60.43 22.23 -22.36
C CYS A 11 61.92 22.16 -21.93
N VAL A 12 62.50 20.95 -21.87
CA VAL A 12 63.94 20.61 -22.13
C VAL A 12 65.03 21.04 -21.11
N ALA A 13 65.46 20.03 -20.34
CA ALA A 13 66.82 19.52 -20.08
C ALA A 13 68.11 20.39 -19.98
N ALA A 14 68.90 20.05 -18.96
CA ALA A 14 70.38 19.88 -18.95
C ALA A 14 70.72 18.91 -17.79
N PHE A 15 71.81 18.12 -17.66
CA PHE A 15 72.90 17.55 -18.48
C PHE A 15 74.09 17.36 -17.49
N LEU A 16 74.61 16.12 -17.28
CA LEU A 16 75.95 15.79 -16.72
C LEU A 16 76.25 16.18 -15.24
N ASP A 17 77.24 15.62 -14.51
CA ASP A 17 77.84 14.25 -14.45
C ASP A 17 78.64 14.10 -13.10
N GLU A 18 79.42 13.02 -12.93
CA GLU A 18 80.38 12.69 -11.83
C GLU A 18 81.38 13.82 -11.40
N PRO A 19 82.13 13.73 -10.25
CA PRO A 19 82.55 12.51 -9.54
C PRO A 19 82.56 12.49 -7.99
N SER A 20 82.95 11.33 -7.42
CA SER A 20 83.31 11.08 -6.01
C SER A 20 84.62 11.75 -5.54
N PRO A 21 84.81 11.99 -4.22
CA PRO A 21 86.05 11.48 -3.61
C PRO A 21 85.96 10.94 -2.15
N ALA A 22 86.85 9.98 -1.85
CA ALA A 22 87.30 9.52 -0.52
C ALA A 22 88.84 9.83 -0.37
N PRO A 23 89.60 9.54 0.74
CA PRO A 23 89.32 8.79 1.98
C PRO A 23 89.40 9.67 3.28
N PRO A 24 90.45 9.76 4.18
CA PRO A 24 91.78 9.14 4.29
C PRO A 24 92.13 8.40 5.63
N HIS A 25 92.56 7.13 5.51
CA HIS A 25 93.67 6.43 6.21
C HIS A 25 94.08 6.63 7.71
N LEU A 26 94.05 5.49 8.44
CA LEU A 26 95.16 4.85 9.21
C LEU A 26 95.88 5.55 10.41
N ALA A 27 95.57 5.10 11.64
CA ALA A 27 96.56 4.82 12.73
C ALA A 27 95.93 3.94 13.86
N LYS A 28 96.22 2.63 13.95
CA LYS A 28 97.34 1.95 14.66
C LYS A 28 97.17 1.73 16.19
N ARG A 29 96.97 0.44 16.54
CA ARG A 29 97.32 -0.28 17.81
C ARG A 29 96.59 0.07 19.13
N GLY A 30 95.70 -0.83 19.55
CA GLY A 30 95.28 -1.10 20.95
C GLY A 30 95.33 -2.61 21.23
N ARG A 31 95.64 -3.05 22.46
CA ARG A 31 96.03 -4.45 22.75
C ARG A 31 94.84 -5.38 23.06
N PHE A 32 95.03 -6.67 22.76
CA PHE A 32 94.18 -7.79 23.18
C PHE A 32 94.27 -8.02 24.70
N VAL A 33 93.12 -8.18 25.37
CA VAL A 33 92.97 -8.91 26.66
C VAL A 33 91.59 -9.59 26.62
N PRO A 34 91.46 -10.89 26.93
CA PRO A 34 90.19 -11.61 26.84
C PRO A 34 89.37 -11.55 28.14
N CYS A 35 88.04 -11.42 28.00
CA CYS A 35 87.07 -11.84 29.01
C CYS A 35 86.27 -13.02 28.47
N ALA A 36 86.01 -14.01 29.33
CA ALA A 36 85.36 -15.27 28.96
C ALA A 36 83.85 -15.25 29.27
N ALA A 37 83.16 -16.27 28.75
CA ALA A 37 81.82 -16.72 29.18
C ALA A 37 80.65 -15.74 28.98
N SER A 38 80.10 -15.72 27.75
CA SER A 38 78.67 -15.95 27.59
C SER A 38 78.37 -16.61 26.24
N MET A 39 78.44 -17.95 26.22
CA MET A 39 77.87 -18.76 25.14
C MET A 39 76.36 -18.90 25.39
N ALA A 40 75.63 -17.79 25.28
CA ALA A 40 74.20 -17.88 25.03
C ALA A 40 74.06 -18.55 23.65
N PRO A 41 73.37 -19.71 23.53
CA PRO A 41 73.11 -20.26 22.21
C PRO A 41 72.29 -19.24 21.43
N LEU A 42 72.65 -19.04 20.16
CA LEU A 42 71.75 -18.39 19.20
C LEU A 42 70.38 -19.07 19.33
N PRO A 43 69.26 -18.32 19.35
CA PRO A 43 67.94 -18.94 19.35
C PRO A 43 67.88 -19.84 18.12
N VAL A 44 67.79 -21.16 18.37
CA VAL A 44 67.65 -22.14 17.30
C VAL A 44 66.43 -21.72 16.52
N LEU A 45 66.63 -21.40 15.23
CA LEU A 45 65.55 -21.05 14.32
C LEU A 45 64.49 -22.14 14.45
N ALA A 46 63.33 -21.77 15.01
CA ALA A 46 62.18 -22.66 15.05
C ALA A 46 61.93 -23.16 13.61
N PRO A 47 61.63 -24.46 13.41
CA PRO A 47 61.40 -24.98 12.08
C PRO A 47 60.29 -24.15 11.42
N PHE A 48 60.68 -23.36 10.42
CA PHE A 48 59.86 -22.27 9.89
C PHE A 48 58.73 -22.90 9.09
N ASP A 49 57.56 -23.09 9.72
CA ASP A 49 56.45 -23.75 9.06
C ASP A 49 55.93 -22.83 7.93
N PRO A 50 56.03 -23.25 6.65
CA PRO A 50 55.53 -22.48 5.53
C PRO A 50 54.02 -22.16 5.66
N LEU A 51 53.25 -22.98 6.38
CA LEU A 51 51.83 -22.75 6.65
C LEU A 51 51.60 -21.59 7.63
N ASP A 52 52.44 -21.42 8.67
CA ASP A 52 52.31 -20.30 9.60
C ASP A 52 52.73 -18.98 8.96
N ALA A 53 53.75 -19.01 8.09
CA ALA A 53 54.08 -17.88 7.23
C ALA A 53 52.90 -17.50 6.30
N PHE A 54 52.21 -18.50 5.73
CA PHE A 54 51.02 -18.27 4.90
C PHE A 54 49.84 -17.70 5.69
N ARG A 55 49.57 -18.19 6.91
CA ARG A 55 48.59 -17.63 7.86
C ARG A 55 48.88 -16.17 8.19
N HIS A 56 50.16 -15.80 8.38
CA HIS A 56 50.54 -14.40 8.62
C HIS A 56 50.32 -13.45 7.44
N VAL A 57 50.26 -13.94 6.18
CA VAL A 57 49.92 -13.11 5.01
C VAL A 57 48.41 -12.84 4.92
N PHE A 58 47.56 -13.69 5.51
CA PHE A 58 46.10 -13.59 5.47
C PHE A 58 45.49 -13.80 6.87
N PRO A 59 45.70 -12.87 7.82
CA PRO A 59 45.29 -13.05 9.22
C PRO A 59 43.77 -13.19 9.41
N ASP A 60 42.97 -12.58 8.54
CA ASP A 60 41.50 -12.62 8.60
C ASP A 60 40.89 -13.83 7.87
N ALA A 61 41.71 -14.67 7.22
CA ALA A 61 41.24 -15.80 6.44
C ALA A 61 40.99 -17.06 7.28
N ASN A 62 40.00 -17.86 6.88
CA ASN A 62 39.68 -19.12 7.55
C ASN A 62 40.88 -20.09 7.50
N PRO A 63 41.45 -20.52 8.65
CA PRO A 63 42.68 -21.32 8.68
C PRO A 63 42.53 -22.67 7.97
N ARG A 64 41.35 -23.31 8.00
CA ARG A 64 41.08 -24.55 7.26
C ARG A 64 41.06 -24.34 5.73
N GLY A 65 40.64 -23.15 5.30
CA GLY A 65 40.69 -22.73 3.90
C GLY A 65 42.14 -22.54 3.43
N LEU A 66 42.95 -21.85 4.23
CA LEU A 66 44.39 -21.70 3.99
C LEU A 66 45.10 -23.07 3.96
N GLU A 67 44.86 -23.94 4.95
CA GLU A 67 45.40 -25.31 5.00
C GLU A 67 45.08 -26.10 3.72
N SER A 68 43.83 -26.04 3.26
CA SER A 68 43.39 -26.74 2.04
C SER A 68 44.03 -26.16 0.78
N CYS A 69 44.12 -24.83 0.68
CA CYS A 69 44.73 -24.14 -0.46
C CYS A 69 46.25 -24.39 -0.52
N PHE A 70 46.92 -24.41 0.63
CA PHE A 70 48.35 -24.73 0.77
C PHE A 70 48.66 -26.19 0.42
N ALA A 71 47.80 -27.14 0.85
CA ALA A 71 47.90 -28.54 0.48
C ALA A 71 47.69 -28.77 -1.04
N ALA A 72 46.68 -28.11 -1.63
CA ALA A 72 46.43 -28.15 -3.07
C ALA A 72 47.57 -27.54 -3.89
N SER A 73 48.25 -26.53 -3.33
CA SER A 73 49.41 -25.85 -3.94
C SER A 73 50.74 -26.60 -3.73
N GLY A 74 50.70 -27.90 -3.43
CA GLY A 74 51.91 -28.72 -3.26
C GLY A 74 52.81 -28.33 -2.09
N ARG A 75 52.31 -27.55 -1.13
CA ARG A 75 53.06 -26.89 -0.04
C ARG A 75 54.05 -25.79 -0.46
N ASP A 76 53.92 -25.22 -1.67
CA ASP A 76 54.60 -23.96 -2.01
C ASP A 76 53.76 -22.76 -1.50
N ILE A 77 54.40 -21.90 -0.70
CA ILE A 77 53.79 -20.66 -0.19
C ILE A 77 53.43 -19.72 -1.34
N ASN A 78 54.29 -19.56 -2.35
CA ASN A 78 54.05 -18.60 -3.43
C ASN A 78 52.87 -19.04 -4.30
N ALA A 79 52.81 -20.33 -4.66
CA ALA A 79 51.65 -20.91 -5.32
C ALA A 79 50.37 -20.74 -4.47
N ALA A 80 50.42 -21.00 -3.16
CA ALA A 80 49.26 -20.84 -2.27
C ALA A 80 48.78 -19.38 -2.14
N VAL A 81 49.71 -18.42 -2.03
CA VAL A 81 49.40 -16.97 -2.02
C VAL A 81 48.75 -16.52 -3.32
N GLN A 82 49.21 -17.02 -4.47
CA GLN A 82 48.62 -16.69 -5.77
C GLN A 82 47.25 -17.35 -5.96
N ALA A 83 47.13 -18.65 -5.64
CA ALA A 83 45.88 -19.40 -5.73
C ALA A 83 44.79 -18.81 -4.83
N TYR A 84 45.12 -18.47 -3.58
CA TYR A 84 44.17 -17.89 -2.64
C TYR A 84 43.72 -16.48 -3.04
N ARG A 85 44.62 -15.63 -3.57
CA ARG A 85 44.25 -14.33 -4.15
C ARG A 85 43.38 -14.46 -5.39
N ALA A 86 43.65 -15.43 -6.27
CA ALA A 86 42.82 -15.72 -7.44
C ALA A 86 41.43 -16.23 -7.03
N GLN A 87 41.32 -16.97 -5.92
CA GLN A 87 40.04 -17.37 -5.34
C GLN A 87 39.29 -16.16 -4.76
N GLN A 88 39.93 -15.33 -3.93
CA GLN A 88 39.31 -14.09 -3.42
C GLN A 88 38.80 -13.18 -4.54
N ALA A 89 39.54 -13.06 -5.65
CA ALA A 89 39.11 -12.29 -6.82
C ALA A 89 37.87 -12.91 -7.51
N ARG A 90 37.79 -14.25 -7.60
CA ARG A 90 36.59 -14.95 -8.12
C ARG A 90 35.40 -14.80 -7.18
N ASP A 91 35.60 -14.92 -5.87
CA ASP A 91 34.53 -14.79 -4.87
C ASP A 91 33.97 -13.35 -4.85
N ALA A 92 34.84 -12.34 -4.94
CA ALA A 92 34.43 -10.93 -5.09
C ALA A 92 33.67 -10.68 -6.41
N LEU A 93 34.13 -11.23 -7.53
CA LEU A 93 33.45 -11.11 -8.81
C LEU A 93 32.08 -11.82 -8.81
N ALA A 94 31.99 -12.99 -8.18
CA ALA A 94 30.74 -13.70 -8.00
C ALA A 94 29.73 -12.89 -7.16
N HIS A 95 30.17 -12.25 -6.08
CA HIS A 95 29.33 -11.33 -5.31
C HIS A 95 28.89 -10.10 -6.12
N HIS A 96 29.78 -9.50 -6.92
CA HIS A 96 29.41 -8.36 -7.77
C HIS A 96 28.41 -8.73 -8.87
N LEU A 97 28.57 -9.88 -9.52
CA LEU A 97 27.61 -10.40 -10.50
C LEU A 97 26.27 -10.78 -9.86
N ALA A 98 26.28 -11.45 -8.70
CA ALA A 98 25.07 -11.81 -7.98
C ALA A 98 24.29 -10.57 -7.49
N SER A 99 24.99 -9.51 -7.05
CA SER A 99 24.34 -8.23 -6.72
C SER A 99 23.71 -7.61 -7.97
N ALA A 100 24.49 -7.39 -9.03
CA ALA A 100 23.99 -6.76 -10.25
C ALA A 100 22.79 -7.51 -10.86
N ALA A 101 22.83 -8.85 -10.90
CA ALA A 101 21.72 -9.67 -11.39
C ALA A 101 20.52 -9.70 -10.43
N ALA A 102 20.73 -9.57 -9.11
CA ALA A 102 19.62 -9.40 -8.15
C ALA A 102 18.98 -8.01 -8.27
N ASP A 103 19.78 -6.97 -8.54
CA ASP A 103 19.37 -5.58 -8.74
C ASP A 103 18.71 -5.35 -10.12
N GLY A 104 18.96 -6.23 -11.10
CA GLY A 104 18.43 -6.15 -12.47
C GLY A 104 19.31 -5.32 -13.42
N ASP A 105 20.57 -5.14 -13.07
CA ASP A 105 21.57 -4.34 -13.79
C ASP A 105 22.25 -5.19 -14.88
N ASP A 106 21.46 -5.56 -15.90
CA ASP A 106 21.89 -6.40 -17.02
C ASP A 106 23.06 -5.78 -17.81
N GLU A 107 23.13 -4.45 -17.91
CA GLU A 107 24.23 -3.74 -18.56
C GLU A 107 25.55 -3.95 -17.83
N ARG A 108 25.55 -3.87 -16.49
CA ARG A 108 26.73 -4.15 -15.66
C ARG A 108 27.11 -5.62 -15.66
N CYS A 109 26.14 -6.54 -15.65
CA CYS A 109 26.38 -7.97 -15.83
C CYS A 109 27.06 -8.25 -17.18
N ALA A 110 26.57 -7.65 -18.27
CA ALA A 110 27.19 -7.76 -19.59
C ALA A 110 28.58 -7.11 -19.67
N GLY A 111 28.77 -5.95 -19.03
CA GLY A 111 30.08 -5.27 -18.96
C GLY A 111 31.15 -6.14 -18.29
N VAL A 112 30.85 -6.69 -17.11
CA VAL A 112 31.76 -7.62 -16.40
C VAL A 112 32.00 -8.89 -17.20
N LEU A 113 30.97 -9.45 -17.85
CA LEU A 113 31.11 -10.62 -18.72
C LEU A 113 32.12 -10.37 -19.85
N VAL A 114 31.98 -9.23 -20.56
CA VAL A 114 32.87 -8.84 -21.67
C VAL A 114 34.29 -8.54 -21.18
N GLU A 115 34.45 -7.86 -20.04
CA GLU A 115 35.76 -7.59 -19.44
C GLU A 115 36.51 -8.89 -19.11
N GLN A 116 35.84 -9.83 -18.42
CA GLN A 116 36.45 -11.09 -18.00
C GLN A 116 36.71 -12.07 -19.16
N MET A 117 35.94 -11.99 -20.24
CA MET A 117 36.24 -12.68 -21.51
C MET A 117 37.39 -12.03 -22.27
N GLY A 118 37.50 -10.70 -22.26
CA GLY A 118 38.63 -9.97 -22.85
C GLY A 118 39.95 -10.17 -22.11
N ALA A 119 39.90 -10.51 -20.82
CA ALA A 119 41.03 -10.86 -19.97
C ALA A 119 41.34 -12.37 -19.92
N ALA A 120 40.84 -13.16 -20.88
CA ALA A 120 41.11 -14.59 -20.99
C ALA A 120 42.43 -14.89 -21.73
N THR A 121 43.05 -16.05 -21.44
CA THR A 121 44.27 -16.48 -22.15
C THR A 121 44.00 -17.02 -23.55
N ASP A 122 42.81 -17.58 -23.75
CA ASP A 122 42.41 -18.32 -24.95
C ASP A 122 40.87 -18.47 -24.99
N VAL A 123 40.38 -19.12 -26.05
CA VAL A 123 38.94 -19.26 -26.32
C VAL A 123 38.24 -20.20 -25.32
N ASP A 124 38.92 -21.23 -24.80
CA ASP A 124 38.31 -22.16 -23.85
C ASP A 124 38.33 -21.60 -22.42
N ASP A 125 39.36 -20.85 -22.01
CA ASP A 125 39.31 -20.02 -20.79
C ASP A 125 38.18 -18.99 -20.86
N ALA A 126 38.07 -18.21 -21.94
CA ALA A 126 36.99 -17.24 -22.14
C ALA A 126 35.60 -17.88 -22.02
N LYS A 127 35.41 -19.04 -22.65
CA LYS A 127 34.18 -19.85 -22.60
C LYS A 127 33.89 -20.40 -21.21
N ASN A 128 34.88 -20.92 -20.49
CA ASN A 128 34.72 -21.47 -19.15
C ASN A 128 34.41 -20.38 -18.10
N ARG A 129 34.98 -19.18 -18.26
CA ARG A 129 34.60 -18.00 -17.47
C ARG A 129 33.16 -17.57 -17.80
N ALA A 130 32.81 -17.48 -19.09
CA ALA A 130 31.49 -17.07 -19.54
C ALA A 130 30.37 -18.00 -19.06
N THR A 131 30.54 -19.33 -19.14
CA THR A 131 29.53 -20.28 -18.66
C THR A 131 29.31 -20.17 -17.15
N TRP A 132 30.38 -20.07 -16.35
CA TRP A 132 30.29 -19.89 -14.90
C TRP A 132 29.63 -18.56 -14.51
N MET A 133 29.98 -17.45 -15.17
CA MET A 133 29.33 -16.14 -14.92
C MET A 133 27.85 -16.14 -15.31
N LEU A 134 27.49 -16.72 -16.46
CA LEU A 134 26.10 -16.81 -16.91
C LEU A 134 25.25 -17.71 -16.00
N GLU A 135 25.82 -18.78 -15.45
CA GLU A 135 25.16 -19.60 -14.41
C GLU A 135 24.88 -18.80 -13.13
N LEU A 136 25.83 -18.00 -12.65
CA LEU A 136 25.62 -17.11 -11.49
C LEU A 136 24.53 -16.07 -11.75
N ILE A 137 24.58 -15.39 -12.90
CA ILE A 137 23.58 -14.39 -13.31
C ILE A 137 22.19 -15.04 -13.39
N ARG A 138 22.07 -16.21 -14.04
CA ARG A 138 20.81 -16.95 -14.17
C ARG A 138 20.21 -17.30 -12.81
N ASN A 139 21.03 -17.78 -11.87
CA ASN A 139 20.55 -18.19 -10.56
C ASN A 139 20.09 -16.98 -9.72
N ALA A 140 20.85 -15.88 -9.71
CA ALA A 140 20.46 -14.64 -9.04
C ALA A 140 19.18 -14.01 -9.63
N ALA A 141 19.05 -14.02 -10.97
CA ALA A 141 17.83 -13.56 -11.65
C ALA A 141 16.61 -14.46 -11.36
N ALA A 142 16.80 -15.78 -11.29
CA ALA A 142 15.73 -16.72 -10.92
C ALA A 142 15.26 -16.52 -9.47
N GLU A 143 16.17 -16.29 -8.52
CA GLU A 143 15.81 -15.92 -7.15
C GLU A 143 15.08 -14.58 -7.09
N ARG A 144 15.53 -13.58 -7.86
CA ARG A 144 14.86 -12.27 -7.94
C ARG A 144 13.42 -12.44 -8.43
N ALA A 145 13.22 -13.14 -9.54
CA ALA A 145 11.89 -13.40 -10.10
C ALA A 145 10.99 -14.18 -9.11
N ALA A 146 11.55 -15.11 -8.34
CA ALA A 146 10.83 -15.82 -7.29
C ALA A 146 10.42 -14.89 -6.11
N ARG A 147 11.30 -13.97 -5.70
CA ARG A 147 11.02 -12.94 -4.67
C ARG A 147 9.95 -11.95 -5.14
N GLU A 148 10.03 -11.48 -6.38
CA GLU A 148 9.05 -10.58 -6.99
C GLU A 148 7.68 -11.26 -7.14
N ALA A 149 7.65 -12.48 -7.68
CA ALA A 149 6.42 -13.27 -7.80
C ALA A 149 5.78 -13.52 -6.43
N ALA A 150 6.56 -13.87 -5.40
CA ALA A 150 6.05 -14.03 -4.03
C ALA A 150 5.38 -12.75 -3.52
N ALA A 151 6.03 -11.59 -3.67
CA ALA A 151 5.52 -10.29 -3.25
C ALA A 151 4.27 -9.84 -4.02
N GLU A 152 4.16 -10.16 -5.32
CA GLU A 152 2.91 -9.93 -6.04
C GLU A 152 1.80 -10.89 -5.57
N THR A 153 2.11 -12.15 -5.23
CA THR A 153 1.06 -13.05 -4.68
C THR A 153 0.60 -12.71 -3.26
N THR A 154 1.35 -11.91 -2.48
CA THR A 154 0.88 -11.37 -1.19
C THR A 154 -0.01 -10.15 -1.43
N LYS A 155 0.44 -9.16 -2.22
CA LYS A 155 -0.36 -8.01 -2.65
C LYS A 155 -1.71 -8.43 -3.25
N LEU A 156 -1.70 -9.41 -4.16
CA LEU A 156 -2.91 -9.93 -4.77
C LEU A 156 -3.83 -10.65 -3.78
N ARG A 157 -3.30 -11.30 -2.73
CA ARG A 157 -4.14 -11.88 -1.65
C ARG A 157 -4.78 -10.78 -0.79
N GLU A 158 -4.02 -9.76 -0.42
CA GLU A 158 -4.49 -8.61 0.36
C GLU A 158 -5.58 -7.82 -0.40
N ALA A 159 -5.37 -7.56 -1.69
CA ALA A 159 -6.38 -6.97 -2.56
C ALA A 159 -7.63 -7.86 -2.71
N ASN A 160 -7.47 -9.19 -2.81
CA ASN A 160 -8.61 -10.13 -2.82
C ASN A 160 -9.28 -10.29 -1.43
N ALA A 161 -8.66 -9.87 -0.33
CA ALA A 161 -9.30 -9.85 0.98
C ALA A 161 -10.18 -8.59 1.12
N SER A 162 -9.60 -7.41 0.89
CA SER A 162 -10.34 -6.13 0.93
C SER A 162 -11.50 -6.06 -0.08
N LEU A 163 -11.34 -6.63 -1.29
CA LEU A 163 -12.46 -6.74 -2.24
C LEU A 163 -13.60 -7.65 -1.75
N ARG A 164 -13.31 -8.67 -0.93
CA ARG A 164 -14.36 -9.51 -0.29
C ARG A 164 -15.05 -8.75 0.83
N GLU A 165 -14.29 -8.09 1.71
CA GLU A 165 -14.84 -7.26 2.78
C GLU A 165 -15.78 -6.17 2.23
N HIS A 166 -15.39 -5.49 1.14
CA HIS A 166 -16.25 -4.52 0.45
C HIS A 166 -17.49 -5.17 -0.21
N ALA A 167 -17.37 -6.37 -0.78
CA ALA A 167 -18.51 -7.09 -1.33
C ALA A 167 -19.50 -7.56 -0.24
N GLU A 168 -19.00 -8.00 0.92
CA GLU A 168 -19.81 -8.39 2.08
C GLU A 168 -20.53 -7.18 2.69
N LEU A 169 -19.85 -6.03 2.84
CA LEU A 169 -20.47 -4.78 3.27
C LEU A 169 -21.58 -4.32 2.29
N GLY A 170 -21.34 -4.40 0.98
CA GLY A 170 -22.35 -4.11 -0.05
C GLY A 170 -23.54 -5.09 -0.01
N ALA A 171 -23.31 -6.36 0.30
CA ALA A 171 -24.38 -7.35 0.48
C ALA A 171 -25.23 -7.04 1.74
N MET A 172 -24.61 -6.60 2.84
CA MET A 172 -25.33 -6.16 4.04
C MET A 172 -26.13 -4.86 3.79
N GLU A 173 -25.57 -3.89 3.08
CA GLU A 173 -26.27 -2.64 2.74
C GLU A 173 -27.46 -2.89 1.82
N THR A 174 -27.28 -3.69 0.77
CA THR A 174 -28.38 -4.06 -0.15
C THR A 174 -29.48 -4.86 0.56
N ALA A 175 -29.12 -5.80 1.45
CA ALA A 175 -30.11 -6.51 2.27
C ALA A 175 -30.92 -5.56 3.17
N ARG A 176 -30.25 -4.62 3.85
CA ARG A 176 -30.92 -3.59 4.67
C ARG A 176 -31.82 -2.69 3.83
N LEU A 177 -31.38 -2.25 2.66
CA LEU A 177 -32.18 -1.45 1.74
C LEU A 177 -33.40 -2.23 1.22
N HIS A 178 -33.29 -3.55 1.02
CA HIS A 178 -34.44 -4.40 0.68
C HIS A 178 -35.47 -4.49 1.82
N GLU A 179 -35.02 -4.63 3.07
CA GLU A 179 -35.89 -4.64 4.25
C GLU A 179 -36.61 -3.29 4.44
N GLU A 180 -35.88 -2.17 4.36
CA GLU A 180 -36.47 -0.83 4.48
C GLU A 180 -37.48 -0.56 3.35
N ASN A 181 -37.18 -0.97 2.11
CA ASN A 181 -38.12 -0.90 0.99
C ASN A 181 -39.35 -1.80 1.16
N ALA A 182 -39.25 -2.92 1.90
CA ALA A 182 -40.41 -3.75 2.23
C ALA A 182 -41.32 -3.03 3.25
N ALA A 183 -40.74 -2.52 4.33
CA ALA A 183 -41.46 -1.77 5.36
C ALA A 183 -42.12 -0.48 4.82
N LEU A 184 -41.47 0.23 3.88
CA LEU A 184 -42.05 1.39 3.20
C LEU A 184 -43.23 1.02 2.28
N ARG A 185 -43.18 -0.13 1.58
CA ARG A 185 -44.31 -0.64 0.79
C ARG A 185 -45.48 -1.06 1.67
N GLU A 186 -45.23 -1.64 2.84
CA GLU A 186 -46.29 -1.96 3.80
C GLU A 186 -46.96 -0.69 4.35
N ARG A 187 -46.18 0.31 4.77
CA ARG A 187 -46.67 1.60 5.28
C ARG A 187 -47.50 2.37 4.25
N THR A 188 -47.06 2.39 2.99
CA THR A 188 -47.83 3.04 1.90
C THR A 188 -49.14 2.30 1.64
N ALA A 189 -49.12 0.96 1.54
CA ALA A 189 -50.34 0.17 1.40
C ALA A 189 -51.29 0.29 2.62
N ALA A 190 -50.78 0.53 3.83
CA ALA A 190 -51.61 0.83 5.01
C ALA A 190 -52.29 2.20 4.86
N ALA A 191 -51.53 3.25 4.57
CA ALA A 191 -52.04 4.61 4.37
C ALA A 191 -53.06 4.69 3.21
N GLU A 192 -52.88 3.90 2.15
CA GLU A 192 -53.87 3.78 1.07
C GLU A 192 -55.20 3.19 1.56
N ARG A 193 -55.17 2.10 2.34
CA ARG A 193 -56.37 1.47 2.92
C ARG A 193 -57.12 2.47 3.80
N ASP A 194 -56.43 3.14 4.70
CA ASP A 194 -57.00 4.18 5.57
C ASP A 194 -57.56 5.36 4.77
N GLY A 195 -56.85 5.77 3.71
CA GLY A 195 -57.35 6.73 2.72
C GLY A 195 -58.68 6.31 2.08
N THR A 196 -58.90 5.01 1.82
CA THR A 196 -60.21 4.53 1.37
C THR A 196 -61.28 4.56 2.47
N VAL A 197 -60.92 4.26 3.73
CA VAL A 197 -61.84 4.31 4.88
C VAL A 197 -62.30 5.74 5.10
N LEU A 198 -61.37 6.70 5.13
CA LEU A 198 -61.65 8.13 5.28
C LEU A 198 -62.53 8.66 4.14
N LYS A 199 -62.24 8.31 2.88
CA LYS A 199 -63.10 8.67 1.73
C LYS A 199 -64.53 8.15 1.88
N ARG A 200 -64.71 6.90 2.34
CA ARG A 200 -66.06 6.34 2.62
C ARG A 200 -66.75 7.08 3.79
N GLY A 201 -66.00 7.40 4.85
CA GLY A 201 -66.50 8.16 6.00
C GLY A 201 -67.01 9.56 5.62
N VAL A 202 -66.21 10.32 4.87
CA VAL A 202 -66.58 11.65 4.37
C VAL A 202 -67.84 11.60 3.49
N LEU A 203 -67.91 10.65 2.54
CA LEU A 203 -69.11 10.48 1.69
C LEU A 203 -70.35 10.09 2.50
N ALA A 204 -70.21 9.25 3.53
CA ALA A 204 -71.32 8.90 4.42
C ALA A 204 -71.77 10.09 5.30
N GLN A 205 -70.83 10.91 5.76
CA GLN A 205 -71.13 12.12 6.53
C GLN A 205 -71.78 13.21 5.67
N GLN A 206 -71.35 13.39 4.41
CA GLN A 206 -72.00 14.30 3.47
C GLN A 206 -73.48 13.93 3.26
N ARG A 207 -73.79 12.65 2.99
CA ARG A 207 -75.18 12.19 2.83
C ARG A 207 -76.06 12.54 4.04
N ARG A 208 -75.55 12.32 5.26
CA ARG A 208 -76.24 12.69 6.51
C ARG A 208 -76.49 14.19 6.63
N TYR A 209 -75.57 15.04 6.20
CA TYR A 209 -75.81 16.49 6.17
C TYR A 209 -76.91 16.87 5.17
N GLU A 210 -76.89 16.31 3.97
CA GLU A 210 -77.93 16.55 2.97
C GLU A 210 -79.31 16.00 3.40
N GLU A 211 -79.35 14.87 4.11
CA GLU A 211 -80.57 14.31 4.72
C GLU A 211 -81.12 15.26 5.79
N MET A 212 -80.27 15.70 6.73
CA MET A 212 -80.64 16.68 7.77
C MET A 212 -81.10 18.02 7.20
N GLU A 213 -80.52 18.48 6.07
CA GLU A 213 -80.94 19.71 5.40
C GLU A 213 -82.32 19.56 4.75
N ARG A 214 -82.60 18.43 4.09
CA ARG A 214 -83.92 18.10 3.53
C ARG A 214 -85.00 18.05 4.62
N ASP A 215 -84.71 17.40 5.74
CA ASP A 215 -85.63 17.32 6.88
C ASP A 215 -85.85 18.69 7.54
N ALA A 216 -84.80 19.51 7.69
CA ALA A 216 -84.92 20.88 8.19
C ALA A 216 -85.78 21.76 7.25
N ALA A 217 -85.64 21.62 5.93
CA ALA A 217 -86.47 22.31 4.95
C ALA A 217 -87.94 21.84 5.03
N ALA A 218 -88.19 20.53 5.14
CA ALA A 218 -89.53 19.98 5.31
C ALA A 218 -90.21 20.45 6.61
N MET A 219 -89.46 20.54 7.71
CA MET A 219 -89.96 21.07 8.98
C MET A 219 -90.25 22.58 8.91
N ARG A 220 -89.38 23.38 8.28
CA ARG A 220 -89.64 24.82 8.04
C ARG A 220 -90.94 25.03 7.24
N LYS A 221 -91.20 24.21 6.22
CA LYS A 221 -92.45 24.28 5.45
C LYS A 221 -93.67 23.99 6.33
N LYS A 222 -93.64 22.92 7.14
CA LYS A 222 -94.72 22.58 8.09
C LYS A 222 -94.97 23.69 9.11
N VAL A 223 -93.92 24.33 9.62
CA VAL A 223 -94.04 25.47 10.55
C VAL A 223 -94.80 26.62 9.86
N SER A 224 -94.41 27.01 8.64
CA SER A 224 -95.10 28.06 7.89
C SER A 224 -96.56 27.72 7.56
N GLU A 225 -96.86 26.46 7.20
CA GLU A 225 -98.23 25.98 7.00
C GLU A 225 -99.08 26.07 8.28
N LEU A 226 -98.50 25.73 9.44
CA LEU A 226 -99.16 25.84 10.75
C LEU A 226 -99.31 27.30 11.21
N GLU A 227 -98.35 28.18 10.93
CA GLU A 227 -98.44 29.62 11.19
C GLU A 227 -99.59 30.25 10.39
N MET A 228 -99.72 29.91 9.10
CA MET A 228 -100.85 30.33 8.26
C MET A 228 -102.19 29.81 8.79
N ALA A 229 -102.26 28.53 9.18
CA ALA A 229 -103.48 27.94 9.74
C ALA A 229 -103.89 28.63 11.06
N ASN A 230 -102.92 28.84 11.96
CA ASN A 230 -103.14 29.56 13.23
C ASN A 230 -103.56 31.02 13.00
N TYR A 231 -103.01 31.71 12.00
CA TYR A 231 -103.43 33.05 11.63
C TYR A 231 -104.92 33.07 11.20
N VAL A 232 -105.33 32.18 10.30
CA VAL A 232 -106.72 32.08 9.83
C VAL A 232 -107.68 31.73 10.98
N LEU A 233 -107.28 30.84 11.90
CA LEU A 233 -108.07 30.52 13.10
C LEU A 233 -108.20 31.74 14.04
N ASN A 234 -107.12 32.49 14.27
CA ASN A 234 -107.16 33.70 15.10
C ASN A 234 -108.06 34.80 14.52
N VAL A 235 -108.11 34.96 13.19
CA VAL A 235 -109.06 35.88 12.54
C VAL A 235 -110.49 35.42 12.79
N ARG A 236 -110.82 34.15 12.50
CA ARG A 236 -112.17 33.59 12.72
C ARG A 236 -112.65 33.66 14.17
N LEU A 237 -111.74 33.52 15.14
CA LEU A 237 -112.06 33.69 16.56
C LEU A 237 -112.44 35.14 16.89
N ARG A 238 -111.70 36.12 16.38
CA ARG A 238 -112.03 37.55 16.55
C ARG A 238 -113.37 37.92 15.90
N ASP A 239 -113.64 37.37 14.71
CA ASP A 239 -114.93 37.57 14.03
C ASP A 239 -116.09 36.99 14.87
N ALA A 240 -115.92 35.78 15.42
CA ALA A 240 -116.92 35.11 16.25
C ALA A 240 -117.17 35.84 17.59
N ASP A 241 -116.12 36.34 18.25
CA ASP A 241 -116.27 37.12 19.48
C ASP A 241 -116.87 38.51 19.19
N GLY A 242 -116.53 39.16 18.06
CA GLY A 242 -117.19 40.38 17.60
C GLY A 242 -118.71 40.20 17.41
N CYS A 243 -119.11 39.08 16.78
CA CYS A 243 -120.52 38.69 16.64
C CYS A 243 -121.19 38.42 18.01
N ARG A 244 -120.48 37.86 18.99
CA ARG A 244 -121.00 37.69 20.37
C ARG A 244 -121.29 39.03 21.05
N PHE A 245 -120.40 40.01 20.92
CA PHE A 245 -120.64 41.35 21.48
C PHE A 245 -121.83 42.06 20.80
N GLN A 246 -122.00 41.90 19.48
CA GLN A 246 -123.19 42.43 18.78
C GLN A 246 -124.49 41.73 19.22
N ALA A 247 -124.47 40.42 19.43
CA ALA A 247 -125.63 39.67 19.92
C ALA A 247 -126.01 40.08 21.36
N ALA A 248 -125.03 40.33 22.22
CA ALA A 248 -125.23 40.77 23.61
C ALA A 248 -125.70 42.24 23.73
N TYR A 249 -125.59 43.05 22.68
CA TYR A 249 -126.01 44.46 22.67
C TYR A 249 -127.32 44.72 21.89
N ARG A 250 -128.12 43.68 21.64
CA ARG A 250 -129.57 43.88 21.52
C ARG A 250 -130.11 44.22 22.91
N GLY A 251 -130.46 45.49 23.12
CA GLY A 251 -131.17 45.92 24.34
C GLY A 251 -132.49 45.13 24.50
N PRO A 252 -133.01 45.01 25.74
CA PRO A 252 -134.28 44.33 25.96
C PRO A 252 -135.40 45.05 25.22
N ASP A 253 -136.09 44.34 24.33
CA ASP A 253 -137.30 44.83 23.67
C ASP A 253 -138.40 44.98 24.73
N VAL A 254 -139.02 46.17 24.81
CA VAL A 254 -139.86 46.54 25.96
C VAL A 254 -141.35 46.39 25.60
N PHE A 255 -141.88 45.18 25.83
CA PHE A 255 -143.31 44.85 25.78
C PHE A 255 -143.67 43.82 26.87
#